data_AF-A0A5D2G6W9-F1
#
_entry.id   AF-A0A5D2G6W9-F1
#
_cell.length_a   1.000
_cell.length_b   1.000
_cell.length_c   1.000
_cell.angle_alpha   90.00
_cell.angle_beta   90.00
_cell.angle_gamma   90.00
#
_symmetry.space_group_name_H-M   'P 1'
#
loop_
_entity.id
_entity.type
_entity.pdbx_description
1 polymer ?
#
loop_
_entity_poly.entity_id
_entity_poly.type
_entity_poly.pdbx_seq_one_letter_code
_entity_poly.pdbx_strand_id
1 'polypeptide(L)'
;MTQFLTWFFFFSMLIIVLRCYSSTGRGEKERTLGIIKPDGLSGNYTNRIKQVILESGFEISKEMVIQLDEQDATNFYAEHSSNGPVLVMILVKEDAVAHWRDLIGPTDAGKAKITHPHSIRAICGKDLEKNCIHGSDSHQSAEREIAFFFKEAPSDEAVRKHDEL
;
A
#
# COMPACT_ATOMS: atom_id res chain seq x y z
N MET A 1 -63.93 28.86 -17.29
CA MET A 1 -63.33 27.87 -18.21
C MET A 1 -61.88 28.25 -18.41
N THR A 2 -60.98 27.28 -18.19
CA THR A 2 -59.53 27.25 -18.51
C THR A 2 -58.68 28.34 -17.83
N GLN A 3 -57.65 28.07 -17.03
CA GLN A 3 -56.55 27.13 -17.22
C GLN A 3 -55.95 26.72 -15.86
N PHE A 4 -56.31 25.53 -15.38
CA PHE A 4 -55.59 24.79 -14.32
C PHE A 4 -54.60 23.86 -15.03
N LEU A 5 -53.42 24.32 -15.49
CA LEU A 5 -52.48 23.42 -16.18
C LEU A 5 -51.07 24.01 -16.44
N THR A 6 -50.38 24.58 -15.44
CA THR A 6 -48.96 24.96 -15.66
C THR A 6 -48.03 24.85 -14.46
N TRP A 7 -48.35 24.12 -13.39
CA TRP A 7 -47.37 23.93 -12.30
C TRP A 7 -47.27 22.50 -11.74
N PHE A 8 -47.52 21.50 -12.59
CA PHE A 8 -47.18 20.09 -12.30
C PHE A 8 -45.86 19.62 -12.96
N PHE A 9 -45.02 20.54 -13.44
CA PHE A 9 -43.74 20.21 -14.09
C PHE A 9 -42.48 20.70 -13.36
N PHE A 10 -42.57 21.05 -12.06
CA PHE A 10 -41.37 21.35 -11.26
C PHE A 10 -41.12 20.42 -10.07
N PHE A 11 -42.02 19.46 -9.81
CA PHE A 11 -41.85 18.53 -8.68
C PHE A 11 -41.28 17.15 -9.04
N SER A 12 -41.00 16.89 -10.32
CA SER A 12 -40.39 15.62 -10.74
C SER A 12 -38.87 15.68 -10.93
N MET A 13 -38.25 16.87 -10.89
CA MET A 13 -36.80 17.03 -11.00
C MET A 13 -36.13 17.30 -9.64
N LEU A 14 -36.75 16.89 -8.52
CA LEU A 14 -36.12 16.90 -7.20
C LEU A 14 -36.05 15.52 -6.54
N ILE A 15 -36.51 14.47 -7.22
CA ILE A 15 -36.38 13.08 -6.73
C ILE A 15 -35.19 12.36 -7.39
N ILE A 16 -34.66 12.88 -8.52
CA ILE A 16 -33.52 12.26 -9.22
C ILE A 16 -32.16 12.69 -8.62
N VAL A 17 -32.08 13.84 -7.96
CA VAL A 17 -30.80 14.30 -7.35
C VAL A 17 -30.51 13.63 -6.00
N LEU A 18 -31.53 13.09 -5.32
CA LEU A 18 -31.36 12.33 -4.07
C LEU A 18 -31.10 10.83 -4.26
N ARG A 19 -31.07 10.33 -5.51
CA ARG A 19 -30.80 8.91 -5.79
C ARG A 19 -29.37 8.59 -6.20
N CYS A 20 -28.49 9.60 -6.28
CA CYS A 20 -27.06 9.41 -6.53
C CYS A 20 -26.17 9.81 -5.35
N TYR A 21 -26.73 10.22 -4.21
CA TYR A 21 -25.97 10.48 -2.98
C TYR A 21 -26.18 9.34 -1.98
N SER A 22 -26.01 8.11 -2.44
CA SER A 22 -26.07 6.93 -1.58
C SER A 22 -25.13 5.84 -2.09
N SER A 23 -23.84 6.14 -2.07
CA SER A 23 -22.88 5.24 -1.44
C SER A 23 -21.81 6.13 -0.79
N THR A 24 -21.73 6.11 0.53
CA THR A 24 -20.41 6.26 1.15
C THR A 24 -19.63 5.00 0.75
N GLY A 25 -19.14 4.97 -0.50
CA GLY A 25 -18.13 4.02 -0.93
C GLY A 25 -16.85 4.40 -0.22
N ARG A 26 -16.73 4.04 1.05
CA ARG A 26 -15.42 3.90 1.66
C ARG A 26 -14.85 2.67 0.96
N GLY A 27 -14.01 2.88 -0.06
CA GLY A 27 -13.38 1.77 -0.75
C GLY A 27 -12.74 0.84 0.26
N GLU A 28 -12.83 -0.46 -0.02
CA GLU A 28 -12.29 -1.46 0.87
C GLU A 28 -10.79 -1.18 1.06
N LYS A 29 -10.36 -1.06 2.32
CA LYS A 29 -8.96 -0.79 2.64
C LYS A 29 -8.14 -2.02 2.25
N GLU A 30 -7.32 -1.90 1.22
CA GLU A 30 -6.36 -2.91 0.81
C GLU A 30 -5.06 -2.78 1.62
N ARG A 31 -4.35 -3.90 1.81
CA ARG A 31 -3.03 -3.95 2.44
C ARG A 31 -1.98 -4.32 1.38
N THR A 32 -0.82 -3.68 1.42
CA THR A 32 0.35 -4.05 0.62
C THR A 32 1.62 -4.06 1.47
N LEU A 33 2.65 -4.76 1.00
CA LEU A 33 3.96 -4.77 1.64
C LEU A 33 4.84 -3.67 1.06
N GLY A 34 5.47 -2.87 1.92
CA GLY A 34 6.59 -2.00 1.59
C GLY A 34 7.85 -2.47 2.30
N ILE A 35 8.98 -2.57 1.60
CA ILE A 35 10.27 -2.86 2.22
C ILE A 35 11.28 -1.79 1.82
N ILE A 36 11.90 -1.14 2.80
CA ILE A 36 13.13 -0.36 2.59
C ILE A 36 14.32 -1.32 2.69
N LYS A 37 15.00 -1.50 1.56
CA LYS A 37 16.16 -2.35 1.37
C LYS A 37 17.41 -1.80 2.09
N PRO A 38 18.50 -2.60 2.25
CA PRO A 38 19.68 -2.17 2.99
C PRO A 38 20.33 -0.90 2.44
N ASP A 39 20.30 -0.68 1.12
CA ASP A 39 20.79 0.53 0.46
C ASP A 39 19.93 1.77 0.78
N GLY A 40 18.62 1.60 0.95
CA GLY A 40 17.72 2.67 1.40
C GLY A 40 17.96 3.05 2.87
N LEU A 41 18.19 2.06 3.73
CA LEU A 41 18.50 2.29 5.15
C LEU A 41 19.86 2.95 5.33
N SER A 42 20.92 2.37 4.77
CA SER A 42 22.29 2.90 4.87
C SER A 42 22.45 4.26 4.17
N GLY A 43 21.60 4.57 3.18
CA GLY A 43 21.50 5.87 2.55
C GLY A 43 20.77 6.95 3.34
N ASN A 44 20.30 6.65 4.56
CA ASN A 44 19.53 7.56 5.43
C ASN A 44 18.21 8.07 4.80
N TYR A 45 17.58 7.28 3.92
CA TYR A 45 16.33 7.67 3.26
C TYR A 45 15.06 7.32 4.04
N THR A 46 15.16 6.54 5.12
CA THR A 46 14.02 6.02 5.90
C THR A 46 12.98 7.08 6.23
N ASN A 47 13.38 8.17 6.87
CA ASN A 47 12.46 9.23 7.30
C ASN A 47 11.77 9.90 6.10
N ARG A 48 12.53 10.16 5.03
CA ARG A 48 12.01 10.77 3.80
C ARG A 48 11.01 9.84 3.11
N ILE A 49 11.30 8.55 3.02
CA ILE A 49 10.41 7.55 2.42
C ILE A 49 9.11 7.46 3.24
N LYS A 50 9.21 7.34 4.57
CA LYS A 50 8.02 7.30 5.44
C LYS A 50 7.18 8.56 5.33
N GLN A 51 7.80 9.73 5.25
CA GLN A 51 7.09 10.98 5.03
C GLN A 51 6.31 10.96 3.71
N VAL A 52 6.93 10.57 2.59
CA VAL A 52 6.27 10.46 1.28
C VAL A 52 5.11 9.45 1.31
N ILE A 53 5.26 8.32 2.02
CA ILE A 53 4.17 7.34 2.22
C ILE A 53 2.97 7.98 2.90
N LEU A 54 3.19 8.66 4.03
CA LEU A 54 2.13 9.30 4.81
C LEU A 54 1.45 10.45 4.04
N GLU A 55 2.24 11.30 3.37
CA GLU A 55 1.73 12.39 2.53
C GLU A 55 0.92 11.88 1.33
N SER A 56 1.20 10.67 0.86
CA SER A 56 0.44 10.00 -0.22
C SER A 56 -0.85 9.34 0.26
N GLY A 57 -1.20 9.50 1.54
CA GLY A 57 -2.44 9.00 2.13
C GLY A 57 -2.42 7.52 2.52
N PHE A 58 -1.25 6.89 2.59
CA PHE A 58 -1.12 5.56 3.17
C PHE A 58 -1.09 5.63 4.71
N GLU A 59 -1.67 4.62 5.33
CA GLU A 59 -1.47 4.31 6.74
C GLU A 59 -0.35 3.26 6.87
N ILE A 60 0.59 3.45 7.79
CA ILE A 60 1.58 2.43 8.16
C ILE A 60 1.01 1.65 9.36
N SER A 61 0.39 0.51 9.10
CA SER A 61 -0.32 -0.28 10.12
C SER A 61 0.65 -1.02 11.06
N LYS A 62 1.77 -1.51 10.52
CA LYS A 62 2.81 -2.21 11.27
C LYS A 62 4.15 -2.02 10.57
N GLU A 63 5.24 -1.93 11.32
CA GLU A 63 6.58 -1.93 10.77
C GLU A 63 7.56 -2.66 11.70
N MET A 64 8.60 -3.25 11.14
CA MET A 64 9.69 -3.87 11.90
C MET A 64 10.97 -3.91 11.09
N VAL A 65 12.11 -3.78 11.78
CA VAL A 65 13.42 -4.03 11.18
C VAL A 65 13.75 -5.52 11.31
N ILE A 66 14.09 -6.16 10.20
CA ILE A 66 14.46 -7.57 10.13
C ILE A 66 15.86 -7.67 9.54
N GLN A 67 16.68 -8.55 10.10
CA GLN A 67 17.93 -8.95 9.48
C GLN A 67 17.64 -10.11 8.52
N LEU A 68 17.68 -9.86 7.22
CA LEU A 68 17.56 -10.93 6.23
C LEU A 68 18.91 -11.64 6.11
N ASP A 69 18.91 -12.94 6.40
CA ASP A 69 20.01 -13.82 6.03
C ASP A 69 19.85 -14.29 4.57
N GLU A 70 20.86 -14.99 4.06
CA GLU A 70 20.88 -15.44 2.66
C GLU A 70 19.76 -16.44 2.35
N GLN A 71 19.37 -17.27 3.32
CA GLN A 71 18.34 -18.27 3.15
C GLN A 71 16.96 -17.60 3.06
N ASP A 72 16.66 -16.67 3.95
CA ASP A 72 15.43 -15.88 3.94
C ASP A 72 15.37 -14.95 2.72
N ALA A 73 16.49 -14.35 2.34
CA ALA A 73 16.59 -13.54 1.13
C ALA A 73 16.31 -14.37 -0.13
N THR A 74 16.80 -15.61 -0.20
CA THR A 74 16.53 -16.51 -1.34
C THR A 74 15.08 -16.98 -1.36
N ASN A 75 14.51 -17.30 -0.20
CA ASN A 75 13.12 -17.73 -0.09
C ASN A 75 12.13 -16.60 -0.44
N PHE A 76 12.49 -15.34 -0.16
CA PHE A 76 11.65 -14.18 -0.43
C PHE A 76 11.91 -13.53 -1.80
N TYR A 77 13.17 -13.27 -2.13
CA TYR A 77 13.62 -12.71 -3.40
C TYR A 77 14.17 -13.82 -4.29
N ALA A 78 13.30 -14.56 -4.98
CA ALA A 78 13.73 -15.54 -5.99
C ALA A 78 14.68 -14.94 -7.05
N GLU A 79 14.75 -13.61 -7.17
CA GLU A 79 15.55 -12.94 -8.19
C GLU A 79 16.61 -11.95 -7.68
N HIS A 80 16.61 -11.46 -6.43
CA HIS A 80 17.59 -10.42 -6.01
C HIS A 80 17.90 -10.45 -4.49
N SER A 81 18.94 -11.20 -4.10
CA SER A 81 19.37 -11.38 -2.71
C SER A 81 20.05 -10.12 -2.14
N SER A 82 19.29 -9.25 -1.49
CA SER A 82 19.88 -8.20 -0.64
C SER A 82 19.95 -8.68 0.81
N ASN A 83 21.08 -9.29 1.18
CA ASN A 83 21.40 -9.64 2.57
C ASN A 83 21.56 -8.36 3.40
N GLY A 84 21.10 -8.39 4.66
CA GLY A 84 21.25 -7.25 5.57
C GLY A 84 19.97 -6.79 6.26
N PRO A 85 20.03 -5.70 7.04
CA PRO A 85 18.86 -5.15 7.69
C PRO A 85 17.92 -4.53 6.65
N VAL A 86 16.63 -4.78 6.81
CA VAL A 86 15.55 -4.18 6.04
C VAL A 86 14.47 -3.65 6.97
N LEU A 87 13.78 -2.58 6.57
CA LEU A 87 12.56 -2.12 7.26
C LEU A 87 11.36 -2.61 6.47
N VAL A 88 10.59 -3.51 7.06
CA VAL A 88 9.36 -4.07 6.47
C VAL A 88 8.16 -3.33 7.06
N MET A 89 7.20 -2.94 6.21
CA MET A 89 6.02 -2.17 6.56
C MET A 89 4.76 -2.78 5.92
N ILE A 90 3.67 -2.79 6.67
CA ILE A 90 2.32 -3.05 6.16
C ILE A 90 1.67 -1.69 5.87
N LEU A 91 1.42 -1.42 4.59
CA LEU A 91 0.82 -0.18 4.14
C LEU A 91 -0.65 -0.41 3.82
N VAL A 92 -1.51 0.52 4.23
CA VAL A 92 -2.97 0.39 4.08
C VAL A 92 -3.55 1.60 3.39
N LYS A 93 -4.32 1.37 2.33
CA LYS A 93 -5.04 2.38 1.53
C LYS A 93 -6.09 1.68 0.66
N GLU A 94 -7.09 2.40 0.18
CA GLU A 94 -7.86 1.93 -0.98
C GLU A 94 -6.90 1.74 -2.17
N ASP A 95 -7.03 0.64 -2.92
CA ASP A 95 -6.14 0.25 -4.01
C ASP A 95 -4.63 0.36 -3.68
N ALA A 96 -4.27 -0.06 -2.46
CA ALA A 96 -2.94 0.08 -1.89
C ALA A 96 -1.83 -0.49 -2.77
N VAL A 97 -2.01 -1.66 -3.38
CA VAL A 97 -0.98 -2.28 -4.23
C VAL A 97 -0.69 -1.40 -5.44
N ALA A 98 -1.74 -1.00 -6.17
CA ALA A 98 -1.59 -0.15 -7.36
C ALA A 98 -0.97 1.20 -7.01
N HIS A 99 -1.51 1.89 -6.00
CA HIS A 99 -0.98 3.18 -5.57
C HIS A 99 0.46 3.09 -5.06
N TRP A 100 0.84 1.99 -4.41
CA TRP A 100 2.20 1.82 -3.92
C TRP A 100 3.17 1.61 -5.07
N ARG A 101 2.78 0.80 -6.06
CA ARG A 101 3.54 0.58 -7.30
C ARG A 101 3.77 1.88 -8.07
N ASP A 102 2.76 2.73 -8.16
CA ASP A 102 2.87 4.05 -8.79
C ASP A 102 3.81 4.97 -8.01
N LEU A 103 3.68 5.00 -6.68
CA LEU A 103 4.49 5.85 -5.79
C LEU A 103 5.98 5.46 -5.81
N ILE A 104 6.30 4.17 -5.88
CA ILE A 104 7.70 3.72 -5.96
C ILE A 104 8.32 3.93 -7.35
N GLY A 105 7.52 3.81 -8.42
CA GLY A 105 7.96 3.96 -9.80
C GLY A 105 8.73 2.76 -10.37
N PRO A 106 9.26 2.88 -11.60
CA PRO A 106 9.91 1.78 -12.33
C PRO A 106 11.06 1.12 -11.56
N THR A 107 11.24 -0.20 -11.71
CA THR A 107 12.26 -1.00 -10.99
C THR A 107 13.68 -0.48 -11.20
N ASP A 108 14.01 -0.08 -12.42
CA ASP A 108 15.28 0.58 -12.74
C ASP A 108 15.24 2.05 -12.26
N ALA A 109 16.08 2.38 -11.28
CA ALA A 109 16.15 3.74 -10.73
C ALA A 109 16.63 4.80 -11.75
N GLY A 110 17.48 4.42 -12.71
CA GLY A 110 17.89 5.30 -13.81
C GLY A 110 16.70 5.65 -14.70
N LYS A 111 15.88 4.66 -15.05
CA LYS A 111 14.61 4.89 -15.76
C LYS A 111 13.63 5.72 -14.93
N ALA A 112 13.52 5.44 -13.63
CA ALA A 112 12.65 6.19 -12.72
C ALA A 112 13.03 7.68 -12.67
N LYS A 113 14.32 8.02 -12.56
CA LYS A 113 14.79 9.42 -12.58
C LYS A 113 14.36 10.20 -13.82
N ILE A 114 14.27 9.53 -14.97
CA ILE A 114 13.90 10.17 -16.24
C ILE A 114 12.37 10.24 -16.40
N THR A 115 11.67 9.16 -16.07
CA THR A 115 10.23 9.00 -16.42
C THR A 115 9.28 9.36 -15.27
N HIS A 116 9.72 9.19 -14.03
CA HIS A 116 8.94 9.40 -12.81
C HIS A 116 9.82 10.09 -11.75
N PRO A 117 10.32 11.33 -12.01
CA PRO A 117 11.34 11.98 -11.18
C PRO A 117 10.92 12.21 -9.71
N HIS A 118 9.62 12.13 -9.42
CA HIS A 118 9.07 12.26 -8.07
C HIS A 118 8.85 10.91 -7.36
N SER A 119 9.11 9.78 -8.01
CA SER A 119 8.95 8.46 -7.40
C SER A 119 10.04 8.19 -6.36
N ILE A 120 9.77 7.27 -5.44
CA ILE A 120 10.74 6.91 -4.38
C ILE A 120 12.05 6.37 -5.00
N ARG A 121 11.96 5.53 -6.04
CA ARG A 121 13.15 5.02 -6.73
C ARG A 121 13.95 6.09 -7.45
N ALA A 122 13.30 7.14 -7.95
CA ALA A 122 14.01 8.29 -8.52
C ALA A 122 14.78 9.07 -7.45
N ILE A 123 14.19 9.21 -6.25
CA ILE A 123 14.74 10.00 -5.14
C ILE A 123 15.98 9.35 -4.51
N CYS A 124 15.96 8.03 -4.31
CA CYS A 124 17.02 7.37 -3.53
C CYS A 124 17.74 6.25 -4.28
N GLY A 125 17.12 5.67 -5.32
CA GLY A 125 17.67 4.53 -6.04
C GLY A 125 18.91 4.91 -6.85
N LYS A 126 19.82 3.96 -7.02
CA LYS A 126 21.05 4.10 -7.80
C LYS A 126 20.91 3.45 -9.17
N ASP A 127 20.55 2.18 -9.20
CA ASP A 127 20.49 1.31 -10.38
C ASP A 127 19.35 0.27 -10.24
N LEU A 128 19.39 -0.80 -11.03
CA LEU A 128 18.39 -1.87 -11.03
C LEU A 128 18.38 -2.69 -9.73
N GLU A 129 19.56 -2.98 -9.17
CA GLU A 129 19.73 -3.79 -7.97
C GLU A 129 19.52 -2.95 -6.71
N LYS A 130 20.16 -1.78 -6.67
CA LYS A 130 20.13 -0.81 -5.56
C LYS A 130 19.08 0.26 -5.80
N ASN A 131 17.81 -0.16 -5.78
CA ASN A 131 16.65 0.70 -6.01
C ASN A 131 15.90 1.09 -4.73
N CYS A 132 16.51 0.92 -3.54
CA CYS A 132 15.99 1.19 -2.20
C CYS A 132 14.72 0.46 -1.72
N ILE A 133 13.78 0.15 -2.60
CA ILE A 133 12.40 -0.16 -2.20
C ILE A 133 11.85 -1.36 -2.95
N HIS A 134 11.23 -2.27 -2.21
CA HIS A 134 10.37 -3.34 -2.72
C HIS A 134 8.90 -3.02 -2.42
N GLY A 135 8.04 -3.45 -3.32
CA GLY A 135 6.59 -3.37 -3.17
C GLY A 135 5.94 -4.51 -3.96
N SER A 136 4.96 -5.15 -3.33
CA SER A 136 4.21 -6.27 -3.92
C SER A 136 3.58 -5.87 -5.26
N ASP A 137 3.50 -6.82 -6.19
CA ASP A 137 3.01 -6.59 -7.57
C ASP A 137 1.51 -6.88 -7.77
N SER A 138 0.88 -7.54 -6.80
CA SER A 138 -0.50 -8.00 -6.85
C SER A 138 -1.05 -8.16 -5.43
N HIS A 139 -2.36 -8.24 -5.32
CA HIS A 139 -3.02 -8.53 -4.05
C HIS A 139 -2.53 -9.86 -3.44
N GLN A 140 -2.44 -10.89 -4.28
CA GLN A 140 -2.01 -12.22 -3.86
C GLN A 140 -0.54 -12.25 -3.42
N SER A 141 0.35 -11.47 -4.06
CA SER A 141 1.72 -11.35 -3.56
C SER A 141 1.78 -10.58 -2.25
N ALA A 142 1.03 -9.48 -2.12
CA ALA A 142 0.94 -8.74 -0.87
C ALA A 142 0.53 -9.62 0.32
N GLU A 143 -0.54 -10.41 0.18
CA GLU A 143 -0.99 -11.32 1.25
C GLU A 143 0.08 -12.34 1.65
N ARG A 144 0.70 -13.02 0.66
CA ARG A 144 1.76 -14.00 0.91
C ARG A 144 2.98 -13.37 1.58
N GLU A 145 3.42 -12.23 1.09
CA GLU A 145 4.60 -11.51 1.58
C GLU A 145 4.36 -10.96 3.00
N ILE A 146 3.16 -10.43 3.28
CA ILE A 146 2.77 -9.99 4.63
C ILE A 146 2.75 -11.19 5.58
N ALA A 147 2.14 -12.31 5.20
CA ALA A 147 2.09 -13.50 6.03
C ALA A 147 3.49 -14.07 6.35
N PHE A 148 4.40 -14.02 5.36
CA PHE A 148 5.80 -14.43 5.52
C PHE A 148 6.50 -13.65 6.64
N PHE A 149 6.40 -12.31 6.62
CA PHE A 149 7.11 -11.47 7.59
C PHE A 149 6.39 -11.30 8.93
N PHE A 150 5.07 -11.22 8.91
CA PHE A 150 4.30 -10.80 10.07
C PHE A 150 3.50 -11.90 10.75
N LYS A 151 3.76 -13.18 10.42
CA LYS A 151 3.21 -14.41 11.03
C LYS A 151 2.02 -14.08 11.91
N GLU A 152 0.81 -14.08 11.36
CA GLU A 152 -0.38 -13.68 12.10
C GLU A 152 -0.39 -14.41 13.45
N ALA A 153 -0.15 -13.66 14.54
CA ALA A 153 -0.43 -14.19 15.85
C ALA A 153 -1.95 -14.44 15.87
N PRO A 154 -2.42 -15.61 16.34
CA PRO A 154 -3.85 -15.81 16.48
C PRO A 154 -4.41 -14.66 17.33
N SER A 155 -5.39 -13.96 16.79
CA SER A 155 -6.05 -12.86 17.48
C SER A 155 -6.55 -13.34 18.84
N ASP A 156 -6.30 -12.56 19.90
CA ASP A 156 -6.67 -12.86 21.30
C ASP A 156 -8.17 -13.15 21.53
N GLU A 157 -9.03 -13.01 20.51
CA GLU A 157 -10.43 -13.42 20.55
C GLU A 157 -10.64 -14.94 20.63
N ALA A 158 -9.67 -15.77 20.23
CA ALA A 158 -9.79 -17.22 20.27
C ALA A 158 -9.50 -17.84 21.66
N VAL A 159 -8.87 -17.10 22.59
CA VAL A 159 -8.44 -17.63 23.89
C VAL A 159 -9.54 -17.57 24.95
N ARG A 160 -10.64 -16.83 24.73
CA ARG A 160 -11.70 -16.64 25.75
C ARG A 160 -12.89 -17.61 25.68
N LYS A 161 -12.84 -18.65 24.85
CA LYS A 161 -14.01 -19.55 24.66
C LYS A 161 -13.83 -21.01 25.10
N HIS A 162 -12.80 -21.32 25.88
CA HIS A 162 -12.55 -22.71 26.30
C HIS A 162 -12.27 -22.94 27.78
N ASP A 163 -12.83 -22.10 28.67
CA ASP A 163 -12.77 -22.32 30.12
C ASP A 163 -14.16 -22.47 30.80
N GLU A 164 -15.20 -22.81 30.03
CA GLU A 164 -16.46 -23.31 30.62
C GLU A 164 -16.89 -24.59 29.91
N LEU A 165 -16.54 -25.73 30.51
CA LEU A 165 -17.38 -26.92 30.80
C LEU A 165 -16.57 -28.00 31.52
#